data_AF-A0A7S2RP03-F1
#
_entry.id   AF-A0A7S2RP03-F1
#
_cell.length_a   1.000
_cell.length_b   1.000
_cell.length_c   1.000
_cell.angle_alpha   90.00
_cell.angle_beta   90.00
_cell.angle_gamma   90.00
#
_symmetry.space_group_name_H-M   'P 1'
#
loop_
_entity.id
_entity.type
_entity.pdbx_description
1 polymer ?
#
loop_
_entity_poly.entity_id
_entity_poly.type
_entity_poly.pdbx_seq_one_letter_code
_entity_poly.pdbx_strand_id
1 'polypeptide(L)'
;LVEQQLKKKADPHLTRRLYIAISRQVTQIATRPEIFHDLVDAIFSFDWLKDVRVESTGTMDPTSAALVDAFQLCVKSLVSANATFLVPSLSMAVNGLRGVCYATPDTPPSYLEALTTRLLDVIHTIFDIVPIGTSELLPLLSSNFPHRFHEGTSIVAYTKILLRLTGVLPRLATDILSLIVDRCLEIDVEIKLEDGGGAKLAASDEEDEFLGFGSGQQTGAMGV
;
A
#
# COMPACT_ATOMS: atom_id res chain seq x y z
N LEU A 1 0.60 -25.72 15.12
CA LEU A 1 0.04 -26.40 13.92
C LEU A 1 -0.77 -25.45 13.03
N VAL A 2 -1.73 -24.71 13.59
CA VAL A 2 -2.55 -23.69 12.87
C VAL A 2 -1.68 -22.58 12.23
N GLU A 3 -0.70 -22.08 12.98
CA GLU A 3 0.23 -21.04 12.52
C GLU A 3 1.06 -21.47 11.29
N GLN A 4 1.56 -22.70 11.30
CA GLN A 4 2.29 -23.26 10.16
C GLN A 4 1.40 -23.46 8.93
N GLN A 5 0.09 -23.65 9.10
CA GLN A 5 -0.86 -23.83 7.99
C GLN A 5 -1.21 -22.48 7.34
N LEU A 6 -1.41 -21.42 8.13
CA LEU A 6 -1.56 -20.05 7.62
C LEU A 6 -0.31 -19.58 6.85
N LYS A 7 0.89 -19.87 7.36
CA LYS A 7 2.16 -19.52 6.70
C LYS A 7 2.49 -20.40 5.47
N LYS A 8 1.92 -21.61 5.33
CA LYS A 8 2.24 -22.58 4.27
C LYS A 8 1.29 -22.60 3.06
N LYS A 9 0.44 -21.59 2.83
CA LYS A 9 -0.58 -21.61 1.75
C LYS A 9 -1.56 -22.78 1.90
N ALA A 10 -2.21 -22.90 3.05
CA ALA A 10 -3.19 -23.97 3.28
C ALA A 10 -4.48 -23.76 2.48
N ASP A 11 -5.07 -24.89 2.09
CA ASP A 11 -6.37 -25.07 1.43
C ASP A 11 -7.41 -23.98 1.81
N PRO A 12 -8.01 -23.28 0.83
CA PRO A 12 -8.99 -22.22 1.08
C PRO A 12 -10.16 -22.66 1.97
N HIS A 13 -10.54 -23.95 1.94
CA HIS A 13 -11.57 -24.49 2.82
C HIS A 13 -11.16 -24.53 4.29
N LEU A 14 -9.89 -24.84 4.58
CA LEU A 14 -9.36 -24.83 5.94
C LEU A 14 -9.25 -23.41 6.47
N THR A 15 -8.76 -22.48 5.65
CA THR A 15 -8.65 -21.06 6.01
C THR A 15 -10.03 -20.46 6.32
N ARG A 16 -11.05 -20.79 5.51
CA ARG A 16 -12.44 -20.39 5.79
C ARG A 16 -12.94 -20.91 7.14
N ARG A 17 -12.73 -22.21 7.42
CA ARG A 17 -13.14 -22.81 8.70
C ARG A 17 -12.42 -22.17 9.88
N LEU A 18 -11.16 -21.81 9.69
CA LEU A 18 -10.35 -21.15 10.70
C LEU A 18 -10.90 -19.75 11.01
N TYR A 19 -11.21 -18.92 10.01
CA TYR A 19 -11.84 -17.61 10.24
C TYR A 19 -13.15 -17.72 11.01
N ILE A 20 -14.03 -18.67 10.63
CA ILE A 20 -15.29 -18.90 11.35
C ILE A 20 -15.04 -19.33 12.81
N ALA A 21 -14.05 -20.18 13.05
CA ALA A 21 -13.70 -20.62 14.40
C ALA A 21 -13.14 -19.47 15.25
N ILE A 22 -12.30 -18.61 14.66
CA ILE A 22 -11.75 -17.41 15.29
C ILE A 22 -12.86 -16.43 15.65
N SER A 23 -13.80 -16.16 14.74
CA SER A 23 -14.95 -15.29 15.01
C SER A 23 -15.74 -15.72 16.25
N ARG A 24 -15.83 -17.03 16.51
CA ARG A 24 -16.56 -17.58 17.67
C ARG A 24 -15.78 -17.46 18.99
N GLN A 25 -14.46 -17.38 18.93
CA GLN A 25 -13.59 -17.34 20.12
C GLN A 25 -12.92 -15.97 20.32
N VAL A 26 -13.48 -14.94 19.70
CA VAL A 26 -12.87 -13.62 19.62
C VAL A 26 -12.62 -13.00 21.00
N THR A 27 -13.49 -13.25 21.98
CA THR A 27 -13.32 -12.77 23.36
C THR A 27 -12.07 -13.34 24.01
N GLN A 28 -11.72 -14.61 23.75
CA GLN A 28 -10.52 -15.22 24.31
C GLN A 28 -9.26 -14.64 23.70
N ILE A 29 -9.29 -14.33 22.40
CA ILE A 29 -8.20 -13.69 21.67
C ILE A 29 -8.00 -12.27 22.17
N ALA A 30 -9.09 -11.51 22.31
CA ALA A 30 -9.06 -10.13 22.80
C ALA A 30 -8.60 -10.01 24.26
N THR A 31 -8.84 -11.03 25.09
CA THR A 31 -8.46 -11.02 26.52
C THR A 31 -6.97 -11.30 26.73
N ARG A 32 -6.30 -11.98 25.80
CA ARG A 32 -4.88 -12.40 25.94
C ARG A 32 -4.09 -12.15 24.64
N PRO A 33 -3.94 -10.88 24.23
CA PRO A 33 -3.34 -10.54 22.94
C PRO A 33 -1.88 -11.03 22.82
N GLU A 34 -1.10 -11.03 23.90
CA GLU A 34 0.30 -11.49 23.91
C GLU A 34 0.50 -12.95 23.45
N ILE A 35 -0.50 -13.81 23.58
CA ILE A 35 -0.38 -15.24 23.20
C ILE A 35 -0.78 -15.47 21.75
N PHE A 36 -1.71 -14.65 21.26
CA PHE A 36 -2.25 -14.79 19.92
C PHE A 36 -1.63 -13.80 18.93
N HIS A 37 -0.60 -13.04 19.34
CA HIS A 37 0.09 -12.07 18.48
C HIS A 37 0.50 -12.69 17.14
N ASP A 38 1.22 -13.83 17.15
CA ASP A 38 1.65 -14.50 15.92
C ASP A 38 0.49 -14.99 15.05
N LEU A 39 -0.64 -15.35 15.66
CA LEU A 39 -1.86 -15.75 14.95
C LEU A 39 -2.54 -14.54 14.31
N VAL A 40 -2.65 -13.44 15.06
CA VAL A 40 -3.22 -12.17 14.60
C VAL A 40 -2.38 -11.61 13.46
N ASP A 41 -1.07 -11.59 13.61
CA ASP A 41 -0.13 -11.21 12.56
C ASP A 41 -0.28 -12.10 11.33
N ALA A 42 -0.42 -13.41 11.51
CA ALA A 42 -0.64 -14.32 10.38
C ALA A 42 -1.99 -14.07 9.68
N ILE A 43 -3.06 -13.71 10.42
CA ILE A 43 -4.37 -13.37 9.86
C ILE A 43 -4.30 -12.11 9.01
N PHE A 44 -3.64 -11.06 9.51
CA PHE A 44 -3.54 -9.76 8.84
C PHE A 44 -2.38 -9.68 7.84
N SER A 45 -1.42 -10.60 7.89
CA SER A 45 -0.39 -10.77 6.87
C SER A 45 -0.85 -11.70 5.73
N PHE A 46 -1.97 -12.39 5.89
CA PHE A 46 -2.48 -13.30 4.87
C PHE A 46 -3.02 -12.53 3.67
N ASP A 47 -2.30 -12.62 2.55
CA ASP A 47 -2.68 -12.01 1.29
C ASP A 47 -3.72 -12.88 0.57
N TRP A 48 -4.94 -12.93 1.13
CA TRP A 48 -6.06 -13.71 0.58
C TRP A 48 -6.40 -13.32 -0.86
N LEU A 49 -5.99 -12.12 -1.30
CA LEU A 49 -6.17 -11.62 -2.65
C LEU A 49 -5.42 -12.44 -3.70
N LYS A 50 -4.42 -13.24 -3.33
CA LYS A 50 -3.69 -14.12 -4.27
C LYS A 50 -4.43 -15.42 -4.57
N ASP A 51 -5.30 -15.86 -3.67
CA ASP A 51 -6.02 -17.13 -3.79
C ASP A 51 -7.44 -16.96 -4.33
N VAL A 52 -7.88 -15.71 -4.53
CA VAL A 52 -9.17 -15.41 -5.16
C VAL A 52 -9.14 -15.89 -6.62
N ARG A 53 -10.16 -16.64 -7.02
CA ARG A 53 -10.40 -17.00 -8.41
C ARG A 53 -11.60 -16.21 -8.93
N VAL A 54 -11.43 -15.57 -10.08
CA VAL A 54 -12.54 -14.90 -10.78
C VAL A 54 -12.79 -15.65 -12.08
N GLU A 55 -14.04 -16.00 -12.31
CA GLU A 55 -14.50 -16.65 -13.53
C GLU A 55 -14.41 -15.67 -14.71
N SER A 56 -14.40 -16.21 -15.93
CA SER A 56 -14.32 -15.41 -17.17
C SER A 56 -15.45 -14.38 -17.33
N THR A 57 -16.55 -14.55 -16.62
CA THR A 57 -17.70 -13.65 -16.53
C THR A 57 -17.47 -12.43 -15.62
N GLY A 58 -16.33 -12.34 -14.92
CA GLY A 58 -16.06 -11.32 -13.92
C GLY A 58 -16.71 -11.59 -12.56
N THR A 59 -17.41 -12.73 -12.42
CA THR A 59 -17.97 -13.19 -11.15
C THR A 59 -16.91 -13.96 -10.37
N MET A 60 -16.77 -13.62 -9.09
CA MET A 60 -15.85 -14.32 -8.20
C MET A 60 -16.37 -15.73 -7.92
N ASP A 61 -15.49 -16.72 -7.95
CA ASP A 61 -15.85 -18.11 -7.65
C ASP A 61 -16.52 -18.20 -6.26
N PRO A 62 -17.62 -18.97 -6.12
CA PRO A 62 -18.37 -19.08 -4.86
C PRO A 62 -17.51 -19.51 -3.67
N THR A 63 -16.44 -20.30 -3.88
CA THR A 63 -15.53 -20.69 -2.80
C THR A 63 -14.71 -19.50 -2.31
N SER A 64 -14.20 -18.71 -3.25
CA SER A 64 -13.45 -17.47 -2.97
C SER A 64 -14.36 -16.44 -2.29
N ALA A 65 -15.60 -16.28 -2.74
CA ALA A 65 -16.58 -15.40 -2.09
C ALA A 65 -16.85 -15.81 -0.64
N ALA A 66 -17.09 -17.10 -0.40
CA ALA A 66 -17.34 -17.60 0.94
C ALA A 66 -16.13 -17.48 1.88
N LEU A 67 -14.90 -17.40 1.35
CA LEU A 67 -13.68 -17.10 2.10
C LEU A 67 -13.63 -15.63 2.52
N VAL A 68 -13.89 -14.72 1.57
CA VAL A 68 -13.94 -13.27 1.84
C VAL A 68 -15.02 -12.93 2.85
N ASP A 69 -16.21 -13.52 2.72
CA ASP A 69 -17.32 -13.32 3.67
C ASP A 69 -16.94 -13.81 5.07
N ALA A 70 -16.26 -14.97 5.17
CA ALA A 70 -15.78 -15.49 6.44
C ALA A 70 -14.71 -14.58 7.07
N PHE A 71 -13.83 -14.02 6.24
CA PHE A 71 -12.84 -13.05 6.67
C PHE A 71 -13.49 -11.74 7.15
N GLN A 72 -14.45 -11.18 6.39
CA GLN A 72 -15.22 -10.00 6.79
C GLN A 72 -15.90 -10.22 8.14
N LEU A 73 -16.52 -11.40 8.35
CA LEU A 73 -17.11 -11.77 9.63
C LEU A 73 -16.05 -11.83 10.74
N CYS A 74 -14.87 -12.40 10.47
CA CYS A 74 -13.75 -12.47 11.42
C CYS A 74 -13.27 -11.08 11.84
N VAL A 75 -12.99 -10.20 10.88
CA VAL A 75 -12.59 -8.81 11.13
C VAL A 75 -13.68 -8.07 11.90
N LYS A 76 -14.94 -8.21 11.49
CA LYS A 76 -16.08 -7.61 12.19
C LYS A 76 -16.14 -8.04 13.65
N SER A 77 -16.01 -9.34 13.92
CA SER A 77 -15.99 -9.86 15.28
C SER A 77 -14.79 -9.35 16.07
N LEU A 78 -13.59 -9.32 15.48
CA LEU A 78 -12.36 -8.84 16.13
C LEU A 78 -12.45 -7.38 16.52
N VAL A 79 -12.78 -6.51 15.56
CA VAL A 79 -12.88 -5.07 15.77
C VAL A 79 -14.00 -4.72 16.75
N SER A 80 -15.13 -5.44 16.71
CA SER A 80 -16.22 -5.26 17.68
C SER A 80 -15.83 -5.69 19.10
N ALA A 81 -14.98 -6.71 19.23
CA ALA A 81 -14.53 -7.20 20.52
C ALA A 81 -13.40 -6.33 21.12
N ASN A 82 -12.51 -5.81 20.28
CA ASN A 82 -11.44 -4.91 20.69
C ASN A 82 -11.01 -3.99 19.52
N ALA A 83 -11.08 -2.68 19.75
CA ALA A 83 -10.69 -1.67 18.77
C ALA A 83 -9.19 -1.71 18.41
N THR A 84 -8.33 -2.38 19.19
CA THR A 84 -6.90 -2.54 18.87
C THR A 84 -6.68 -3.26 17.52
N PHE A 85 -7.65 -4.05 17.06
CA PHE A 85 -7.57 -4.74 15.77
C PHE A 85 -7.98 -3.86 14.58
N LEU A 86 -8.47 -2.64 14.82
CA LEU A 86 -8.91 -1.72 13.76
C LEU A 86 -7.76 -1.36 12.82
N VAL A 87 -6.65 -0.85 13.37
CA VAL A 87 -5.51 -0.37 12.57
C VAL A 87 -4.88 -1.52 11.74
N PRO A 88 -4.61 -2.72 12.30
CA PRO A 88 -4.15 -3.85 11.49
C PRO A 88 -5.12 -4.25 10.37
N SER A 89 -6.44 -4.23 10.65
CA SER A 89 -7.46 -4.56 9.65
C SER A 89 -7.49 -3.56 8.50
N LEU A 90 -7.43 -2.26 8.82
CA LEU A 90 -7.38 -1.19 7.82
C LEU A 90 -6.07 -1.23 7.04
N SER A 91 -4.94 -1.42 7.72
CA SER A 91 -3.63 -1.52 7.08
C SER A 91 -3.58 -2.65 6.08
N MET A 92 -4.08 -3.84 6.43
CA MET A 92 -4.18 -4.97 5.51
C MET A 92 -5.06 -4.63 4.30
N ALA A 93 -6.24 -4.03 4.50
CA ALA A 93 -7.14 -3.69 3.39
C ALA A 93 -6.52 -2.65 2.45
N VAL A 94 -5.89 -1.60 3.00
CA VAL A 94 -5.21 -0.55 2.21
C VAL A 94 -3.99 -1.11 1.48
N ASN A 95 -3.20 -1.97 2.11
CA ASN A 95 -2.10 -2.68 1.46
C ASN A 95 -2.61 -3.57 0.31
N GLY A 96 -3.79 -4.17 0.47
CA GLY A 96 -4.48 -4.90 -0.59
C GLY A 96 -4.83 -4.01 -1.78
N LEU A 97 -5.39 -2.81 -1.52
CA LEU A 97 -5.68 -1.82 -2.57
C LEU A 97 -4.42 -1.41 -3.31
N ARG A 98 -3.32 -1.21 -2.57
CA ARG A 98 -2.00 -0.97 -3.14
C ARG A 98 -1.57 -2.12 -4.05
N GLY A 99 -1.74 -3.37 -3.62
CA GLY A 99 -1.44 -4.56 -4.41
C GLY A 99 -2.15 -4.59 -5.77
N VAL A 100 -3.42 -4.17 -5.83
CA VAL A 100 -4.19 -4.05 -7.09
C VAL A 100 -3.53 -3.04 -8.05
N CYS A 101 -2.96 -1.95 -7.54
CA CYS A 101 -2.31 -0.92 -8.36
C CYS A 101 -0.95 -1.34 -8.96
N TYR A 102 -0.33 -2.38 -8.40
CA TYR A 102 0.91 -2.98 -8.91
C TYR A 102 0.69 -4.34 -9.57
N ALA A 103 -0.57 -4.67 -9.89
CA ALA A 103 -0.87 -5.90 -10.60
C ALA A 103 -0.18 -5.91 -11.96
N THR A 104 0.32 -7.08 -12.37
CA THR A 104 1.00 -7.24 -13.66
C THR A 104 0.01 -7.00 -14.81
N PRO A 105 0.47 -6.53 -15.97
CA PRO A 105 -0.38 -6.27 -17.15
C PRO A 105 -1.19 -7.49 -17.61
N ASP A 106 -0.72 -8.70 -17.31
CA ASP A 106 -1.39 -9.97 -17.62
C ASP A 106 -2.63 -10.23 -16.73
N THR A 107 -2.84 -9.43 -15.69
CA THR A 107 -3.97 -9.61 -14.78
C THR A 107 -5.26 -9.07 -15.44
N PRO A 108 -6.32 -9.87 -15.55
CA PRO A 108 -7.53 -9.43 -16.23
C PRO A 108 -8.18 -8.24 -15.49
N PRO A 109 -8.63 -7.18 -16.20
CA PRO A 109 -9.24 -6.02 -15.56
C PRO A 109 -10.48 -6.35 -14.72
N SER A 110 -11.28 -7.34 -15.13
CA SER A 110 -12.45 -7.81 -14.39
C SER A 110 -12.07 -8.39 -13.01
N TYR A 111 -10.90 -9.02 -12.90
CA TYR A 111 -10.38 -9.53 -11.64
C TYR A 111 -10.01 -8.39 -10.69
N LEU A 112 -9.27 -7.40 -11.19
CA LEU A 112 -8.88 -6.22 -10.40
C LEU A 112 -10.09 -5.43 -9.92
N GLU A 113 -11.12 -5.32 -10.74
CA GLU A 113 -12.37 -4.64 -10.40
C GLU A 113 -13.14 -5.38 -9.29
N ALA A 114 -13.24 -6.71 -9.38
CA ALA A 114 -13.85 -7.54 -8.35
C ALA A 114 -13.09 -7.42 -7.02
N LEU A 115 -11.76 -7.50 -7.05
CA LEU A 115 -10.92 -7.34 -5.86
C LEU A 115 -11.05 -5.96 -5.23
N THR A 116 -11.00 -4.90 -6.04
CA THR A 116 -11.16 -3.52 -5.57
C THR A 116 -12.48 -3.36 -4.85
N THR A 117 -13.57 -3.84 -5.46
CA THR A 117 -14.91 -3.77 -4.87
C THR A 117 -14.94 -4.47 -3.51
N ARG A 118 -14.37 -5.68 -3.41
CA ARG A 118 -14.35 -6.43 -2.14
C ARG A 118 -13.51 -5.77 -1.05
N LEU A 119 -12.37 -5.19 -1.40
CA LEU A 119 -11.54 -4.47 -0.44
C LEU A 119 -12.25 -3.21 0.06
N LEU A 120 -12.94 -2.49 -0.83
CA LEU A 120 -13.78 -1.36 -0.44
C LEU A 120 -14.95 -1.80 0.45
N ASP A 121 -15.59 -2.95 0.18
CA ASP A 121 -16.65 -3.51 1.03
C ASP A 121 -16.13 -3.89 2.43
N VAL A 122 -14.91 -4.45 2.53
CA VAL A 122 -14.25 -4.72 3.82
C VAL A 122 -14.06 -3.42 4.60
N ILE A 123 -13.53 -2.39 3.95
CA ILE A 123 -13.33 -1.07 4.57
C ILE A 123 -14.68 -0.50 5.03
N HIS A 124 -15.71 -0.51 4.18
CA HIS A 124 -17.05 -0.06 4.54
C HIS A 124 -17.58 -0.81 5.78
N THR A 125 -17.47 -2.13 5.79
CA THR A 125 -17.93 -2.98 6.90
C THR A 125 -17.23 -2.64 8.21
N ILE A 126 -15.93 -2.32 8.18
CA ILE A 126 -15.17 -1.89 9.36
C ILE A 126 -15.72 -0.56 9.89
N PHE A 127 -15.99 0.39 8.99
CA PHE A 127 -16.50 1.72 9.35
C PHE A 127 -17.96 1.73 9.82
N ASP A 128 -18.78 0.76 9.37
CA ASP A 128 -20.13 0.53 9.92
C ASP A 128 -20.09 0.16 11.41
N ILE A 129 -19.00 -0.47 11.87
CA ILE A 129 -18.83 -0.92 13.25
C ILE A 129 -18.11 0.15 14.08
N VAL A 130 -17.05 0.75 13.54
CA VAL A 130 -16.22 1.74 14.22
C VAL A 130 -16.19 3.05 13.43
N PRO A 131 -17.23 3.88 13.56
CA PRO A 131 -17.35 5.14 12.80
C PRO A 131 -16.33 6.21 13.20
N ILE A 132 -15.54 5.98 14.25
CA ILE A 132 -14.48 6.86 14.79
C ILE A 132 -13.12 6.60 14.11
N GLY A 133 -12.97 5.49 13.37
CA GLY A 133 -11.70 5.09 12.73
C GLY A 133 -11.19 5.97 11.60
N THR A 134 -11.82 7.12 11.34
CA THR A 134 -11.51 8.01 10.21
C THR A 134 -10.12 8.62 10.31
N SER A 135 -9.66 8.91 11.54
CA SER A 135 -8.31 9.44 11.81
C SER A 135 -7.20 8.46 11.45
N GLU A 136 -7.49 7.16 11.50
CA GLU A 136 -6.50 6.10 11.24
C GLU A 136 -6.39 5.77 9.75
N LEU A 137 -7.48 5.93 8.98
CA LEU A 137 -7.49 5.56 7.56
C LEU A 137 -6.70 6.53 6.69
N LEU A 138 -6.80 7.84 6.91
CA LEU A 138 -6.12 8.84 6.06
C LEU A 138 -4.59 8.69 6.05
N PRO A 139 -3.91 8.53 7.20
CA PRO A 139 -2.46 8.25 7.22
C PRO A 139 -2.09 6.97 6.47
N LEU A 140 -2.92 5.93 6.55
CA LEU A 140 -2.70 4.68 5.83
C LEU A 140 -2.85 4.86 4.32
N LEU A 141 -3.87 5.59 3.86
CA LEU A 141 -4.07 5.91 2.44
C LEU A 141 -2.93 6.75 1.88
N SER A 142 -2.46 7.73 2.66
CA SER A 142 -1.37 8.64 2.29
C SER A 142 -0.03 7.92 2.22
N SER A 143 0.31 7.09 3.19
CA SER A 143 1.56 6.31 3.21
C SER A 143 1.63 5.23 2.13
N ASN A 144 0.48 4.69 1.71
CA ASN A 144 0.40 3.71 0.63
C ASN A 144 0.29 4.32 -0.77
N PHE A 145 0.17 5.65 -0.87
CA PHE A 145 0.08 6.33 -2.15
C PHE A 145 1.35 6.04 -2.98
N PRO A 146 1.23 5.59 -4.25
CA PRO A 146 2.39 5.28 -5.08
C PRO A 146 3.37 6.46 -5.19
N HIS A 147 4.65 6.19 -4.96
CA HIS A 147 5.70 7.20 -5.11
C HIS A 147 5.87 7.59 -6.58
N ARG A 148 6.26 8.84 -6.85
CA ARG A 148 6.41 9.44 -8.19
C ARG A 148 7.27 8.68 -9.20
N PHE A 149 8.17 7.81 -8.72
CA PHE A 149 9.08 7.01 -9.56
C PHE A 149 8.46 5.69 -10.02
N HIS A 150 7.23 5.40 -9.59
CA HIS A 150 6.46 4.29 -10.11
C HIS A 150 5.79 4.65 -11.43
N GLU A 151 5.44 3.60 -12.17
CA GLU A 151 4.71 3.72 -13.43
C GLU A 151 3.45 4.59 -13.23
N GLY A 152 3.24 5.59 -14.09
CA GLY A 152 2.09 6.50 -13.97
C GLY A 152 0.75 5.77 -13.95
N THR A 153 0.70 4.54 -14.47
CA THR A 153 -0.43 3.62 -14.38
C THR A 153 -0.82 3.28 -12.94
N SER A 154 0.15 3.07 -12.04
CA SER A 154 -0.11 2.79 -10.62
C SER A 154 -0.68 4.01 -9.88
N ILE A 155 -0.18 5.22 -10.18
CA ILE A 155 -0.71 6.47 -9.61
C ILE A 155 -2.16 6.66 -10.05
N VAL A 156 -2.45 6.52 -11.35
CA VAL A 156 -3.81 6.63 -11.90
C VAL A 156 -4.74 5.56 -11.31
N ALA A 157 -4.26 4.32 -11.17
CA ALA A 157 -5.04 3.24 -10.58
C ALA A 157 -5.39 3.54 -9.11
N TYR A 158 -4.41 3.96 -8.31
CA TYR A 158 -4.65 4.28 -6.90
C TYR A 158 -5.58 5.48 -6.75
N THR A 159 -5.43 6.54 -7.56
CA THR A 159 -6.35 7.67 -7.58
C THR A 159 -7.78 7.26 -7.92
N LYS A 160 -7.98 6.37 -8.91
CA LYS A 160 -9.32 5.83 -9.23
C LYS A 160 -9.93 5.09 -8.04
N ILE A 161 -9.14 4.30 -7.32
CA ILE A 161 -9.59 3.61 -6.11
C ILE A 161 -9.99 4.62 -5.03
N LEU A 162 -9.17 5.65 -4.78
CA LEU A 162 -9.49 6.69 -3.80
C LEU A 162 -10.77 7.45 -4.17
N LEU A 163 -10.97 7.78 -5.45
CA LEU A 163 -12.20 8.40 -5.93
C LEU A 163 -13.42 7.51 -5.69
N ARG A 164 -13.31 6.20 -5.91
CA ARG A 164 -14.39 5.25 -5.57
C ARG A 164 -14.66 5.20 -4.06
N LEU A 165 -13.59 5.24 -3.25
CA LEU A 165 -13.70 5.26 -1.80
C LEU A 165 -14.50 6.48 -1.31
N THR A 166 -14.45 7.63 -2.00
CA THR A 166 -15.30 8.79 -1.66
C THR A 166 -16.80 8.49 -1.80
N GLY A 167 -17.20 7.60 -2.72
CA GLY A 167 -18.58 7.16 -2.85
C GLY A 167 -18.99 6.15 -1.77
N VAL A 168 -18.05 5.30 -1.34
CA VAL A 168 -18.26 4.28 -0.30
C VAL A 168 -18.29 4.93 1.10
N LEU A 169 -17.40 5.88 1.36
CA LEU A 169 -17.29 6.62 2.62
C LEU A 169 -17.44 8.13 2.37
N PRO A 170 -18.66 8.63 2.14
CA PRO A 170 -18.89 10.04 1.81
C PRO A 170 -18.42 11.00 2.90
N ARG A 171 -18.39 10.54 4.16
CA ARG A 171 -17.87 11.31 5.31
C ARG A 171 -16.39 11.68 5.18
N LEU A 172 -15.61 10.92 4.40
CA LEU A 172 -14.18 11.13 4.17
C LEU A 172 -13.89 11.76 2.81
N ALA A 173 -14.92 12.07 2.01
CA ALA A 173 -14.73 12.52 0.64
C ALA A 173 -13.84 13.78 0.56
N THR A 174 -14.08 14.77 1.42
CA THR A 174 -13.29 16.02 1.45
C THR A 174 -11.83 15.74 1.78
N ASP A 175 -11.56 14.90 2.77
CA ASP A 175 -10.19 14.60 3.21
C ASP A 175 -9.44 13.77 2.17
N ILE A 176 -10.12 12.80 1.54
CA ILE A 176 -9.56 11.98 0.44
C ILE A 176 -9.27 12.85 -0.79
N LEU A 177 -10.17 13.76 -1.15
CA LEU A 177 -9.95 14.70 -2.26
C LEU A 177 -8.79 15.64 -1.96
N SER A 178 -8.67 16.12 -0.72
CA SER A 178 -7.54 16.94 -0.28
C SER A 178 -6.23 16.16 -0.43
N LEU A 179 -6.18 14.91 0.03
CA LEU A 179 -5.03 14.02 -0.17
C LEU A 179 -4.66 13.87 -1.65
N ILE A 180 -5.64 13.65 -2.54
CA ILE A 180 -5.38 13.53 -3.99
C ILE A 180 -4.77 14.83 -4.53
N VAL A 181 -5.35 15.99 -4.17
CA VAL A 181 -4.84 17.30 -4.62
C VAL A 181 -3.43 17.54 -4.11
N ASP A 182 -3.15 17.28 -2.83
CA ASP A 182 -1.81 17.43 -2.24
C ASP A 182 -0.79 16.58 -3.00
N ARG A 183 -1.11 15.32 -3.31
CA ARG A 183 -0.23 14.44 -4.09
C ARG A 183 -0.06 14.91 -5.54
N CYS A 184 -1.10 15.45 -6.17
CA CYS A 184 -0.98 16.04 -7.50
C CYS A 184 -0.07 17.28 -7.51
N LEU A 185 -0.15 18.13 -6.48
CA LEU A 185 0.70 19.31 -6.33
C LEU A 185 2.16 18.92 -6.10
N GLU A 186 2.42 17.92 -5.24
CA GLU A 186 3.77 17.38 -5.04
C GLU A 186 4.39 16.90 -6.35
N ILE A 187 3.63 16.11 -7.13
CA ILE A 187 4.08 15.62 -8.45
C ILE A 187 4.36 16.79 -9.41
N ASP A 188 3.47 17.78 -9.47
CA ASP A 188 3.61 18.95 -10.36
C ASP A 188 4.82 19.83 -10.02
N VAL A 189 5.05 20.12 -8.73
CA VAL A 189 6.22 20.88 -8.28
C VAL A 189 7.52 20.17 -8.65
N GLU A 190 7.55 18.84 -8.50
CA GLU A 190 8.77 18.06 -8.76
C GLU A 190 9.08 17.91 -10.25
N ILE A 191 8.07 17.73 -11.11
CA ILE A 191 8.27 17.72 -12.58
C ILE A 191 8.82 19.07 -13.06
N LYS A 192 8.32 20.18 -12.50
CA LYS A 192 8.80 21.53 -12.84
C LYS A 192 10.27 21.77 -12.44
N LEU A 193 10.79 21.09 -11.42
CA LEU A 193 12.20 21.17 -11.03
C LEU A 193 13.11 20.34 -11.94
N GLU A 194 12.61 19.24 -12.52
CA GLU A 194 13.36 18.43 -13.49
C GLU A 194 13.43 19.10 -14.87
N ASP A 195 12.33 19.69 -15.35
CA ASP A 195 12.27 20.41 -16.63
C ASP A 195 12.83 21.85 -16.53
N GLY A 196 12.72 22.47 -15.35
CA GLY A 196 13.28 23.78 -15.03
C GLY A 196 14.73 23.66 -14.64
N GLY A 197 15.59 23.38 -15.63
CA GLY A 197 17.02 23.11 -15.51
C GLY A 197 17.68 23.77 -14.30
N GLY A 198 18.39 22.95 -13.52
CA GLY A 198 19.26 23.42 -12.46
C GLY A 198 20.03 24.64 -12.94
N ALA A 199 19.72 25.79 -12.35
CA ALA A 199 20.59 26.94 -12.39
C ALA A 199 21.89 26.47 -11.76
N LYS A 200 22.80 26.00 -12.62
CA LYS A 200 24.20 25.81 -12.32
C LYS A 200 24.65 27.20 -11.89
N LEU A 201 24.64 27.44 -10.58
CA LEU A 201 25.37 28.55 -9.99
C LEU A 201 26.82 28.30 -10.39
N ALA A 202 27.23 28.96 -11.48
CA ALA A 202 28.61 29.06 -11.87
C ALA A 202 29.30 29.74 -10.69
N ALA A 203 29.95 28.92 -9.87
CA ALA A 203 30.91 29.39 -8.91
C ALA A 203 32.00 30.11 -9.72
N SER A 204 32.06 31.42 -9.50
CA SER A 204 33.21 32.30 -9.62
C SER A 204 34.34 31.84 -10.55
N ASP A 205 34.46 32.52 -11.68
CA ASP A 205 35.69 32.62 -12.43
C ASP A 205 36.84 33.02 -11.48
N GLU A 206 37.71 32.05 -11.17
CA GLU A 206 39.05 32.30 -10.67
C GLU A 206 39.87 32.81 -11.87
N GLU A 207 40.02 34.12 -11.98
CA GLU A 207 41.05 34.71 -12.83
C GLU A 207 42.41 34.59 -12.13
N ASP A 208 43.14 33.53 -12.47
CA ASP A 208 44.57 33.37 -12.21
C ASP A 208 45.37 34.39 -13.04
N GLU A 209 45.78 35.49 -12.41
CA GLU A 209 46.91 36.32 -12.90
C GLU A 209 48.08 36.22 -11.91
N PHE A 210 48.95 35.23 -12.09
CA PHE A 210 50.30 35.27 -11.54
C PHE A 210 51.32 34.63 -12.49
N LEU A 211 51.98 35.48 -13.27
CA LEU A 211 53.17 35.15 -14.04
C LEU A 211 54.42 35.19 -13.15
N GLY A 212 55.13 34.06 -13.09
CA GLY A 212 56.59 34.03 -12.86
C GLY A 212 57.04 33.22 -11.65
N PHE A 213 57.65 32.05 -11.90
CA PHE A 213 59.10 31.86 -11.73
C PHE A 213 59.51 30.40 -12.01
N GLY A 214 60.43 30.23 -12.97
CA GLY A 214 61.64 29.41 -12.82
C GLY A 214 61.53 27.89 -12.69
N SER A 215 61.75 27.20 -13.81
CA SER A 215 62.70 26.08 -13.89
C SER A 215 63.17 26.00 -15.35
N GLY A 216 64.46 26.10 -15.69
CA GLY A 216 65.58 25.44 -15.05
C GLY A 216 65.85 24.11 -15.78
N GLN A 217 66.15 24.16 -17.09
CA GLN A 217 66.56 22.98 -17.85
C GLN A 217 67.99 23.16 -18.37
N GLN A 218 68.86 22.31 -17.81
CA GLN A 218 70.23 22.04 -18.21
C GLN A 218 70.31 21.64 -19.69
N THR A 219 71.26 22.23 -20.42
CA THR A 219 72.01 21.50 -21.45
C THR A 219 73.49 21.85 -21.29
N GLY A 220 74.28 20.82 -20.96
CA GLY A 220 75.73 20.89 -20.90
C GLY A 220 76.34 19.87 -21.84
N ALA A 221 77.49 20.25 -22.41
CA ALA A 221 78.49 19.45 -23.14
C ALA A 221 78.08 18.98 -24.56
N MET A 222 78.92 18.94 -25.59
CA MET A 222 80.38 19.11 -25.74
C MET A 222 80.66 19.17 -27.26
N GLY A 223 81.70 19.88 -27.72
CA GLY A 223 82.17 19.75 -29.11
C GLY A 223 83.20 20.82 -29.47
N VAL A 224 84.46 20.39 -29.51
CA VAL A 224 85.71 21.15 -29.77
C VAL A 224 85.76 21.71 -31.18
#